data_AF-A0A382U9V4-F1
#
_entry.id   AF-A0A382U9V4-F1
#
_cell.length_a   1.000
_cell.length_b   1.000
_cell.length_c   1.000
_cell.angle_alpha   90.00
_cell.angle_beta   90.00
_cell.angle_gamma   90.00
#
_symmetry.space_group_name_H-M   'P 1'
#
loop_
_entity.id
_entity.type
_entity.pdbx_description
1 polymer ?
#
loop_
_entity_poly.entity_id
_entity_poly.type
_entity_poly.pdbx_seq_one_letter_code
_entity_poly.pdbx_strand_id
1 'polypeptide(L)' 'MTINDNKIIFGHSPDADDAFMFFAMERKYVQIPGFKFGHHMEDIESLNILAK' A
#
# COMPACT_ATOMS: atom_id res chain seq x y z
N MET A 1 1.24 3.80 6.63
CA MET A 1 0.37 4.49 5.66
C MET A 1 0.62 5.98 5.75
N THR A 2 0.88 6.63 4.61
CA THR A 2 1.00 8.11 4.54
C THR A 2 -0.08 8.67 3.61
N ILE A 3 -0.55 9.89 3.90
CA ILE A 3 -1.55 10.61 3.09
C ILE A 3 -0.94 11.94 2.66
N ASN A 4 -0.66 12.10 1.37
CA ASN A 4 -0.09 13.33 0.78
C ASN A 4 -0.83 13.68 -0.52
N ASP A 5 -1.32 14.90 -0.67
CA ASP A 5 -1.96 15.38 -1.92
C ASP A 5 -2.97 14.40 -2.53
N ASN A 6 -3.92 13.93 -1.70
CA ASN A 6 -4.91 12.90 -2.06
C ASN A 6 -4.31 11.55 -2.49
N LYS A 7 -3.04 11.29 -2.21
CA LYS A 7 -2.39 10.00 -2.43
C LYS A 7 -2.23 9.26 -1.11
N ILE A 8 -2.71 8.03 -1.07
CA ILE A 8 -2.52 7.09 0.03
C ILE A 8 -1.42 6.11 -0.38
N ILE A 9 -0.38 5.97 0.43
CA ILE A 9 0.70 5.01 0.19
C ILE A 9 0.64 3.89 1.24
N PHE A 10 0.53 2.65 0.75
CA PHE A 10 0.57 1.44 1.56
C PHE A 10 1.98 0.83 1.49
N GLY A 11 2.61 0.70 2.65
CA GLY A 11 3.85 -0.07 2.80
C GLY A 11 3.50 -1.52 3.10
N HIS A 12 4.02 -2.47 2.31
CA HIS A 12 3.79 -3.90 2.51
C HIS A 12 4.96 -4.72 1.99
N SER A 13 5.12 -5.96 2.45
CA SER A 13 6.16 -6.82 1.94
C SER A 13 5.81 -7.37 0.55
N PRO A 14 6.80 -7.79 -0.24
CA PRO A 14 6.57 -8.42 -1.54
C PRO A 14 6.13 -9.89 -1.40
N ASP A 15 5.27 -10.17 -0.43
CA ASP A 15 4.75 -11.51 -0.15
C ASP A 15 3.43 -11.77 -0.89
N ALA A 16 3.13 -13.04 -1.13
CA ALA A 16 1.97 -13.43 -1.95
C ALA A 16 0.62 -13.08 -1.29
N ASP A 17 0.57 -13.10 0.03
CA ASP A 17 -0.59 -12.67 0.82
C ASP A 17 -0.83 -11.17 0.72
N ASP A 18 0.21 -10.34 0.74
CA ASP A 18 0.10 -8.90 0.49
C ASP A 18 -0.39 -8.60 -0.94
N ALA A 19 0.16 -9.31 -1.93
CA ALA A 19 -0.30 -9.19 -3.32
C ALA A 19 -1.80 -9.52 -3.46
N PHE A 20 -2.27 -10.52 -2.72
CA PHE A 20 -3.69 -10.87 -2.67
C PHE A 20 -4.53 -9.78 -1.99
N MET A 21 -4.07 -9.24 -0.85
CA MET A 21 -4.77 -8.18 -0.13
C MET A 21 -4.98 -6.91 -0.97
N PHE A 22 -3.97 -6.51 -1.76
CA PHE A 22 -4.04 -5.29 -2.57
C PHE A 22 -4.61 -5.51 -3.98
N PHE A 23 -4.90 -6.75 -4.38
CA PHE A 23 -5.36 -7.10 -5.72
C PHE A 23 -6.56 -6.26 -6.18
N ALA A 24 -7.56 -6.10 -5.31
CA ALA A 24 -8.78 -5.36 -5.66
C ALA A 24 -8.52 -3.85 -5.85
N MET A 25 -7.54 -3.29 -5.14
CA MET A 25 -7.14 -1.89 -5.28
C MET A 25 -6.35 -1.68 -6.57
N GLU A 26 -5.40 -2.57 -6.87
CA GLU A 26 -4.59 -2.52 -8.11
C GLU A 26 -5.46 -2.71 -9.37
N ARG A 27 -6.43 -3.62 -9.30
CA ARG A 27 -7.43 -3.83 -10.36
C ARG A 27 -8.52 -2.78 -10.41
N LYS A 28 -8.51 -1.78 -9.52
CA LYS A 28 -9.49 -0.70 -9.44
C LYS A 28 -10.93 -1.19 -9.18
N TYR A 29 -11.08 -2.38 -8.61
CA TYR A 29 -12.37 -2.91 -8.17
C TYR A 29 -12.85 -2.23 -6.89
N VAL A 30 -11.91 -1.79 -6.05
CA VAL A 30 -12.17 -0.98 -4.86
C VAL A 30 -11.43 0.35 -5.01
N GLN A 31 -12.16 1.45 -4.89
CA GLN A 31 -11.62 2.80 -4.97
C GLN A 31 -12.18 3.67 -3.85
N ILE A 32 -11.36 4.60 -3.36
CA ILE A 32 -11.82 5.67 -2.48
C ILE A 32 -11.93 6.93 -3.35
N PRO A 33 -13.15 7.47 -3.56
CA PRO A 33 -13.34 8.67 -4.36
C PRO A 33 -12.46 9.82 -3.87
N GLY A 34 -11.80 10.49 -4.82
CA GLY A 34 -10.91 11.60 -4.51
C GLY A 34 -9.50 11.20 -4.09
N PHE A 35 -9.20 9.91 -3.89
CA PHE A 35 -7.85 9.43 -3.53
C PHE A 35 -7.20 8.56 -4.60
N LYS A 36 -5.86 8.62 -4.68
CA LYS A 36 -5.02 7.74 -5.50
C LYS A 36 -4.23 6.81 -4.60
N PHE A 37 -4.07 5.56 -4.99
CA PHE A 37 -3.26 4.60 -4.25
C PHE A 37 -1.83 4.53 -4.80
N GLY A 38 -0.89 4.24 -3.91
CA GLY A 38 0.48 3.88 -4.23
C GLY A 38 0.95 2.76 -3.31
N HIS A 39 1.92 1.99 -3.79
CA HIS A 39 2.50 0.85 -3.08
C HIS A 39 3.98 1.12 -2.84
N HIS A 40 4.45 0.91 -1.62
CA HIS A 40 5.86 0.92 -1.24
C HIS A 40 6.21 -0.49 -0.77
N MET A 41 6.88 -1.26 -1.64
CA MET A 41 7.23 -2.65 -1.36
C MET A 41 8.63 -2.74 -0.78
N GLU A 42 8.76 -3.28 0.42
CA GLU A 42 10.03 -3.47 1.13
C GLU A 42 9.88 -4.62 2.13
N ASP A 43 10.99 -5.22 2.57
CA ASP A 43 10.89 -6.30 3.57
C ASP A 43 10.27 -5.79 4.88
N ILE A 44 9.63 -6.71 5.63
CA ILE A 44 8.87 -6.35 6.82
C ILE A 44 9.74 -5.72 7.91
N GLU A 45 11.03 -6.07 8.00
CA GLU A 45 11.93 -5.51 9.01
C GLU A 45 12.29 -4.06 8.68
N SER A 46 12.60 -3.77 7.43
CA SER A 46 12.81 -2.38 6.96
C SER A 46 11.55 -1.53 7.15
N LEU A 47 10.35 -2.07 6.85
CA LEU A 47 9.09 -1.40 7.13
C LEU A 47 8.87 -1.13 8.63
N ASN A 48 9.22 -2.08 9.49
CA ASN A 48 9.14 -1.90 10.95
C ASN A 48 10.09 -0.81 11.45
N ILE A 49 11.27 -0.68 10.83
CA ILE A 49 12.22 0.41 11.14
C ILE A 49 11.64 1.75 10.69
N LEU A 50 11.03 1.83 9.51
CA LEU A 50 10.40 3.06 9.00
C LEU A 50 9.17 3.50 9.80
N ALA A 51 8.50 2.56 10.47
CA ALA A 51 7.32 2.82 11.28
C ALA A 51 7.64 3.27 12.72
N LYS A 52 8.90 3.16 13.16
CA LYS A 52 9.38 3.67 14.46
C LYS A 52 9.60 5.17 14.43
#